data_AF-A0A9Q2QTL2-F1
#
_entry.id   AF-A0A9Q2QTL2-F1
#
_cell.length_a   1.000
_cell.length_b   1.000
_cell.length_c   1.000
_cell.angle_alpha   90.00
_cell.angle_beta   90.00
_cell.angle_gamma   90.00
#
_symmetry.space_group_name_H-M   'P 1'
#
loop_
_entity.id
_entity.type
_entity.pdbx_description
1 polymer ?
#
loop_
_entity_poly.entity_id
_entity_poly.type
_entity_poly.pdbx_seq_one_letter_code
_entity_poly.pdbx_strand_id
1 'polypeptide(L)'
;MASKKLNLGLIEESVSKYDKKEKVQLTDEAHVFIYPHFSPSRLTKMLTGLISDPQEAKEAGIKSFKDINQAHWAFFSLIKEFTDLGIPNDIKNKVKWYLKLVDSEYFPLIIKSFPKESLEKLGKATMMLQQNIDELSKKSQEEANNLILQKVEEIEDSTDLQ
;
A
#
# COMPACT_ATOMS: atom_id res chain seq x y z
N MET A 1 -12.22 35.73 0.56
CA MET A 1 -12.91 34.98 -0.52
C MET A 1 -13.95 34.08 0.11
N ALA A 2 -15.16 33.99 -0.45
CA ALA A 2 -16.19 33.06 0.05
C ALA A 2 -15.86 31.63 -0.42
N SER A 3 -15.86 30.66 0.49
CA SER A 3 -15.68 29.25 0.15
C SER A 3 -16.94 28.68 -0.52
N LYS A 4 -16.75 27.78 -1.49
CA LYS A 4 -17.86 27.04 -2.11
C LYS A 4 -18.22 25.83 -1.25
N LYS A 5 -19.53 25.54 -1.12
CA LYS A 5 -20.00 24.29 -0.50
C LYS A 5 -19.56 23.11 -1.37
N LEU A 6 -18.94 22.11 -0.75
CA LEU A 6 -18.56 20.86 -1.43
C LEU A 6 -19.81 20.19 -2.01
N ASN A 7 -19.71 19.73 -3.26
CA ASN A 7 -20.75 19.02 -3.98
C ASN A 7 -20.11 17.96 -4.90
N LEU A 8 -20.94 17.11 -5.51
CA LEU A 8 -20.46 16.02 -6.37
C LEU A 8 -19.62 16.53 -7.55
N GLY A 9 -20.05 17.62 -8.22
CA GLY A 9 -19.29 18.19 -9.34
C GLY A 9 -17.88 18.61 -8.96
N LEU A 10 -17.70 19.27 -7.80
CA LEU A 10 -16.37 19.61 -7.28
C LEU A 10 -15.53 18.36 -6.95
N ILE A 11 -16.16 17.28 -6.50
CA ILE A 11 -15.47 16.00 -6.23
C ILE A 11 -15.04 15.37 -7.56
N GLU A 12 -15.92 15.26 -8.55
CA GLU A 12 -15.65 14.71 -9.88
C GLU A 12 -14.52 15.47 -10.58
N GLU A 13 -14.56 16.80 -10.57
CA GLU A 13 -13.49 17.66 -11.07
C GLU A 13 -12.16 17.33 -10.36
N SER A 14 -12.18 17.17 -9.03
CA SER A 14 -10.97 16.91 -8.25
C SER A 14 -10.34 15.54 -8.51
N VAL A 15 -11.15 14.52 -8.86
CA VAL A 15 -10.67 13.15 -9.09
C VAL A 15 -10.30 12.87 -10.54
N SER A 16 -10.82 13.64 -11.50
CA SER A 16 -10.57 13.47 -12.93
C SER A 16 -9.08 13.42 -13.33
N LYS A 17 -8.22 14.12 -12.56
CA LYS A 17 -6.77 14.13 -12.76
C LYS A 17 -6.12 12.76 -12.58
N TYR A 18 -6.73 11.85 -11.82
CA TYR A 18 -6.17 10.54 -11.49
C TYR A 18 -6.30 9.52 -12.62
N ASP A 19 -7.21 9.73 -13.56
CA ASP A 19 -7.41 8.84 -14.72
C ASP A 19 -6.55 9.24 -15.92
N LYS A 20 -5.87 10.39 -15.84
CA LYS A 20 -4.95 10.85 -16.88
C LYS A 20 -3.71 9.96 -16.88
N LYS A 21 -3.40 9.41 -18.05
CA LYS A 21 -2.19 8.61 -18.29
C LYS A 21 -1.21 9.37 -19.17
N GLU A 22 0.07 9.19 -18.91
CA GLU A 22 1.16 9.79 -19.67
C GLU A 22 2.00 8.70 -20.31
N LYS A 23 2.31 8.85 -21.60
CA LYS A 23 3.22 7.95 -22.30
C LYS A 23 4.65 8.27 -21.89
N VAL A 24 5.36 7.28 -21.39
CA VAL A 24 6.78 7.37 -21.04
C VAL A 24 7.56 6.45 -21.96
N GLN A 25 8.50 7.01 -22.72
CA GLN A 25 9.45 6.22 -23.48
C GLN A 25 10.51 5.66 -22.52
N LEU A 26 10.71 4.34 -22.53
CA LEU A 26 11.68 3.66 -21.67
C LEU A 26 13.00 3.41 -22.41
N THR A 27 12.90 2.90 -23.64
CA THR A 27 14.01 2.63 -24.55
C THR A 27 13.61 3.10 -25.96
N ASP A 28 14.45 2.94 -26.97
CA ASP A 28 14.07 3.29 -28.35
C ASP A 28 12.88 2.46 -28.88
N GLU A 29 12.67 1.26 -28.33
CA GLU A 29 11.67 0.30 -28.81
C GLU A 29 10.44 0.19 -27.89
N ALA A 30 10.57 0.54 -26.61
CA ALA A 30 9.54 0.30 -25.60
C ALA A 30 9.06 1.59 -24.92
N HIS A 31 7.75 1.64 -24.69
CA HIS A 31 7.09 2.65 -23.87
C HIS A 31 6.10 2.00 -22.92
N VAL A 32 5.69 2.74 -21.90
CA VAL A 32 4.61 2.38 -20.99
C VAL A 32 3.73 3.61 -20.76
N PHE A 33 2.45 3.43 -20.45
CA PHE A 33 1.68 4.53 -19.88
C PHE A 33 1.70 4.46 -18.37
N ILE A 34 2.00 5.59 -17.74
CA ILE A 34 1.96 5.74 -16.29
C ILE A 34 0.77 6.60 -15.88
N TYR A 35 0.33 6.43 -14.64
CA TYR A 35 -0.61 7.34 -13.98
C TYR A 35 0.22 8.25 -13.06
N PRO A 36 0.60 9.45 -13.52
CA PRO A 36 1.56 10.32 -12.83
C PRO A 36 0.99 10.88 -11.52
N HIS A 37 -0.33 11.00 -11.40
CA HIS A 37 -1.01 11.46 -10.20
C HIS A 37 -1.57 10.28 -9.42
N PHE A 38 -1.02 10.03 -8.24
CA PHE A 38 -1.44 8.88 -7.45
C PHE A 38 -2.82 9.10 -6.84
N SER A 39 -3.80 8.31 -7.31
CA SER A 39 -5.14 8.31 -6.74
C SER A 39 -5.11 7.70 -5.33
N PRO A 40 -5.87 8.27 -4.36
CA PRO A 40 -5.98 7.68 -3.04
C PRO A 40 -6.46 6.22 -3.09
N SER A 41 -7.42 5.90 -3.97
CA SER A 41 -7.96 4.53 -4.08
C SER A 41 -6.94 3.50 -4.56
N ARG A 42 -6.09 3.85 -5.54
CA ARG A 42 -5.02 2.97 -6.02
C ARG A 42 -3.90 2.83 -5.00
N LEU A 43 -3.58 3.89 -4.27
CA LEU A 43 -2.65 3.83 -3.13
C LEU A 43 -3.17 2.86 -2.07
N THR A 44 -4.44 2.98 -1.67
CA THR A 44 -5.06 2.03 -0.72
C THR A 44 -4.97 0.61 -1.25
N LYS A 45 -5.32 0.36 -2.51
CA LYS A 45 -5.23 -0.98 -3.11
C LYS A 45 -3.80 -1.53 -3.12
N MET A 46 -2.81 -0.69 -3.43
CA MET A 46 -1.40 -1.06 -3.35
C MET A 46 -0.99 -1.46 -1.94
N LEU A 47 -1.36 -0.67 -0.92
CA LEU A 47 -1.05 -0.95 0.49
C LEU A 47 -1.78 -2.20 1.00
N THR A 48 -3.05 -2.38 0.63
CA THR A 48 -3.80 -3.61 0.95
C THR A 48 -3.09 -4.84 0.38
N GLY A 49 -2.65 -4.78 -0.89
CA GLY A 49 -1.88 -5.87 -1.51
C GLY A 49 -0.57 -6.15 -0.76
N LEU A 50 0.18 -5.11 -0.37
CA LEU A 50 1.41 -5.30 0.42
C LEU A 50 1.19 -6.06 1.73
N ILE A 51 0.02 -5.89 2.35
CA ILE A 51 -0.37 -6.58 3.58
C ILE A 51 -0.93 -7.99 3.30
N SER A 52 -1.74 -8.17 2.26
CA SER A 52 -2.43 -9.43 1.97
C SER A 52 -1.59 -10.43 1.17
N ASP A 53 -0.71 -9.97 0.29
CA ASP A 53 0.09 -10.79 -0.64
C ASP A 53 0.91 -11.88 0.06
N PRO A 54 1.56 -11.64 1.23
CA PRO A 54 2.29 -12.71 1.93
C PRO A 54 1.38 -13.87 2.36
N GLN A 55 0.16 -13.56 2.82
CA GLN A 55 -0.81 -14.56 3.23
C GLN A 55 -1.41 -15.28 2.02
N GLU A 56 -1.77 -14.54 0.97
CA GLU A 56 -2.22 -15.12 -0.31
C GLU A 56 -1.17 -16.07 -0.90
N ALA A 57 0.11 -15.71 -0.84
CA ALA A 57 1.20 -16.53 -1.35
C ALA A 57 1.38 -17.81 -0.53
N LYS A 58 1.24 -17.71 0.80
CA LYS A 58 1.27 -18.87 1.71
C LYS A 58 0.13 -19.84 1.40
N GLU A 59 -1.10 -19.34 1.27
CA GLU A 59 -2.28 -20.13 0.93
C GLU A 59 -2.16 -20.78 -0.46
N ALA A 60 -1.56 -20.09 -1.42
CA ALA A 60 -1.26 -20.61 -2.75
C ALA A 60 -0.03 -21.55 -2.80
N GLY A 61 0.63 -21.82 -1.68
CA GLY A 61 1.80 -22.70 -1.61
C GLY A 61 3.08 -22.14 -2.26
N ILE A 62 3.17 -20.83 -2.47
CA ILE A 62 4.28 -20.15 -3.12
C ILE A 62 5.41 -19.90 -2.11
N LYS A 63 6.25 -20.92 -1.90
CA LYS A 63 7.33 -20.88 -0.90
C LYS A 63 8.39 -19.81 -1.15
N SER A 64 8.62 -19.43 -2.41
CA SER A 64 9.64 -18.45 -2.80
C SER A 64 9.27 -17.01 -2.45
N PHE A 65 8.01 -16.74 -2.08
CA PHE A 65 7.58 -15.38 -1.75
C PHE A 65 8.33 -14.80 -0.55
N LYS A 66 8.67 -15.63 0.44
CA LYS A 66 9.43 -15.23 1.63
C LYS A 66 10.84 -14.70 1.31
N ASP A 67 11.39 -15.09 0.16
CA ASP A 67 12.75 -14.72 -0.28
C ASP A 67 12.73 -13.42 -1.10
N ILE A 68 11.54 -12.87 -1.38
CA ILE A 68 11.36 -11.60 -2.09
C ILE A 68 11.77 -10.44 -1.17
N ASN A 69 12.60 -9.54 -1.70
CA ASN A 69 12.91 -8.28 -1.03
C ASN A 69 11.65 -7.40 -0.94
N GLN A 70 11.24 -7.04 0.28
CA GLN A 70 10.01 -6.28 0.53
C GLN A 70 10.00 -4.89 -0.13
N ALA A 71 11.14 -4.20 -0.19
CA ALA A 71 11.23 -2.91 -0.86
C ALA A 71 11.03 -3.07 -2.38
N HIS A 72 11.62 -4.11 -2.98
CA HIS A 72 11.38 -4.41 -4.40
C HIS A 72 9.92 -4.80 -4.64
N TRP A 73 9.29 -5.55 -3.74
CA TRP A 73 7.86 -5.86 -3.85
C TRP A 73 7.00 -4.60 -3.76
N ALA A 74 7.33 -3.65 -2.88
CA ALA A 74 6.64 -2.36 -2.80
C ALA A 74 6.75 -1.56 -4.10
N PHE A 75 7.94 -1.48 -4.70
CA PHE A 75 8.11 -0.82 -6.00
C PHE A 75 7.41 -1.58 -7.14
N PHE A 76 7.38 -2.91 -7.10
CA PHE A 76 6.60 -3.70 -8.03
C PHE A 76 5.08 -3.41 -7.91
N SER A 77 4.56 -3.36 -6.68
CA SER A 77 3.15 -3.02 -6.41
C SER A 77 2.82 -1.60 -6.88
N LEU A 78 3.76 -0.66 -6.73
CA LEU A 78 3.64 0.68 -7.30
C LEU A 78 3.48 0.62 -8.83
N ILE A 79 4.38 -0.09 -9.52
CA ILE A 79 4.32 -0.24 -10.97
C ILE A 79 3.00 -0.89 -11.39
N LYS A 80 2.56 -1.94 -10.68
CA LYS A 80 1.31 -2.64 -10.96
C LYS A 80 0.08 -1.73 -10.91
N GLU A 81 0.00 -0.83 -9.94
CA GLU A 81 -1.20 0.01 -9.76
C GLU A 81 -1.14 1.31 -10.59
N PHE A 82 0.07 1.79 -10.92
CA PHE A 82 0.28 3.08 -11.57
C PHE A 82 0.88 2.99 -12.98
N THR A 83 0.84 1.82 -13.60
CA THR A 83 1.11 1.65 -15.04
C THR A 83 -0.02 0.88 -15.74
N ASP A 84 0.00 0.87 -17.07
CA ASP A 84 -0.94 0.10 -17.89
C ASP A 84 -0.38 -1.27 -18.37
N LEU A 85 0.63 -1.81 -17.70
CA LEU A 85 1.22 -3.11 -18.02
C LEU A 85 0.26 -4.30 -17.89
N GLY A 86 -0.93 -4.12 -17.30
CA GLY A 86 -1.94 -5.16 -17.22
C GLY A 86 -1.58 -6.32 -16.29
N ILE A 87 -0.77 -6.05 -15.25
CA ILE A 87 -0.33 -7.07 -14.29
C ILE A 87 -1.54 -7.66 -13.55
N PRO A 88 -1.77 -8.99 -13.61
CA PRO A 88 -2.92 -9.62 -12.96
C PRO A 88 -2.95 -9.47 -11.45
N ASN A 89 -4.16 -9.60 -10.86
CA ASN A 89 -4.36 -9.50 -9.41
C ASN A 89 -4.19 -10.83 -8.67
N ASP A 90 -3.99 -11.96 -9.35
CA ASP A 90 -3.73 -13.22 -8.65
C ASP A 90 -2.26 -13.32 -8.21
N ILE A 91 -2.03 -13.86 -7.01
CA ILE A 91 -0.69 -13.87 -6.40
C ILE A 91 0.34 -14.65 -7.21
N LYS A 92 -0.07 -15.73 -7.89
CA LYS A 92 0.83 -16.55 -8.71
C LYS A 92 1.38 -15.77 -9.90
N ASN A 93 0.51 -15.06 -10.63
CA ASN A 93 0.92 -14.22 -11.74
C ASN A 93 1.64 -12.96 -11.26
N LYS A 94 1.24 -12.35 -10.13
CA LYS A 94 2.00 -11.25 -9.52
C LYS A 94 3.47 -11.65 -9.31
N VAL A 95 3.73 -12.79 -8.69
CA VAL A 95 5.10 -13.29 -8.45
C VAL A 95 5.85 -13.57 -9.76
N LYS A 96 5.19 -14.19 -10.75
CA LYS A 96 5.80 -14.42 -12.07
C LYS A 96 6.22 -13.11 -12.75
N TRP A 97 5.35 -12.10 -12.72
CA TRP A 97 5.62 -10.77 -13.25
C TRP A 97 6.75 -10.08 -12.50
N TYR A 98 6.73 -10.12 -11.17
CA TYR A 98 7.78 -9.57 -10.32
C TYR A 98 9.15 -10.10 -10.70
N LEU A 99 9.31 -11.43 -10.76
CA LEU A 99 10.60 -12.06 -11.08
C LEU A 99 11.13 -11.66 -12.45
N LYS A 100 10.25 -11.44 -13.44
CA LYS A 100 10.66 -10.99 -14.77
C LYS A 100 10.94 -9.50 -14.84
N LEU A 101 10.16 -8.69 -14.13
CA LEU A 101 10.29 -7.26 -14.17
C LEU A 101 11.53 -6.79 -13.41
N VAL A 102 11.73 -7.27 -12.18
CA VAL A 102 12.83 -6.82 -11.31
C VAL A 102 14.22 -7.09 -11.91
N ASP A 103 14.35 -8.17 -12.69
CA ASP A 103 15.57 -8.55 -13.39
C ASP A 103 15.74 -7.82 -14.75
N SER A 104 14.75 -7.02 -15.17
CA SER A 104 14.77 -6.29 -16.44
C SER A 104 15.31 -4.87 -16.29
N GLU A 105 15.87 -4.31 -17.37
CA GLU A 105 16.25 -2.90 -17.43
C GLU A 105 15.07 -1.94 -17.27
N TYR A 106 13.84 -2.40 -17.58
CA TYR A 106 12.64 -1.59 -17.50
C TYR A 106 12.26 -1.23 -16.07
N PHE A 107 12.56 -2.07 -15.08
CA PHE A 107 12.17 -1.83 -13.70
C PHE A 107 12.68 -0.49 -13.14
N PRO A 108 14.00 -0.20 -13.16
CA PRO A 108 14.50 1.09 -12.71
C PRO A 108 14.04 2.26 -13.62
N LEU A 109 13.81 2.03 -14.91
CA LEU A 109 13.36 3.07 -15.84
C LEU A 109 11.91 3.51 -15.53
N ILE A 110 11.02 2.54 -15.29
CA ILE A 110 9.62 2.81 -14.93
C ILE A 110 9.58 3.54 -13.59
N ILE A 111 10.32 3.09 -12.57
CA ILE A 111 10.33 3.76 -11.25
C ILE A 111 10.76 5.22 -11.37
N LYS A 112 11.81 5.49 -12.15
CA LYS A 112 12.33 6.86 -12.38
C LYS A 112 11.38 7.75 -13.16
N SER A 113 10.41 7.17 -13.87
CA SER A 113 9.43 7.94 -14.64
C SER A 113 8.31 8.55 -13.79
N PHE A 114 8.10 8.05 -12.57
CA PHE A 114 7.09 8.63 -11.69
C PHE A 114 7.49 10.02 -11.19
N PRO A 115 6.57 11.00 -11.17
CA PRO A 115 6.86 12.32 -10.64
C PRO A 115 7.28 12.26 -9.17
N LYS A 116 8.34 13.01 -8.81
CA LYS A 116 8.84 13.10 -7.43
C LYS A 116 7.75 13.47 -6.43
N GLU A 117 6.88 14.42 -6.77
CA GLU A 117 5.77 14.85 -5.92
C GLU A 117 4.83 13.70 -5.55
N SER A 118 4.55 12.80 -6.50
CA SER A 118 3.70 11.63 -6.26
C SER A 118 4.39 10.59 -5.38
N LEU A 119 5.69 10.37 -5.57
CA LEU A 119 6.51 9.51 -4.70
C LEU A 119 6.60 10.08 -3.27
N GLU A 120 6.73 11.40 -3.11
CA GLU A 120 6.70 12.07 -1.80
C GLU A 120 5.33 11.93 -1.12
N LYS A 121 4.23 12.05 -1.87
CA LYS A 121 2.87 11.80 -1.35
C LYS A 121 2.70 10.36 -0.87
N LEU A 122 3.25 9.40 -1.62
CA LEU A 122 3.29 8.00 -1.18
C LEU A 122 4.05 7.86 0.13
N GLY A 123 5.26 8.43 0.23
CA GLY A 123 6.06 8.39 1.46
C GLY A 123 5.32 8.95 2.68
N LYS A 124 4.62 10.08 2.51
CA LYS A 124 3.75 10.65 3.56
C LYS A 124 2.59 9.73 3.93
N ALA A 125 1.91 9.15 2.94
CA ALA A 125 0.80 8.24 3.17
C ALA A 125 1.24 6.97 3.92
N THR A 126 2.41 6.40 3.59
CA THR A 126 2.97 5.25 4.31
C THR A 126 3.36 5.60 5.75
N MET A 127 3.90 6.81 5.99
CA MET A 127 4.20 7.28 7.35
C MET A 127 2.93 7.43 8.19
N MET A 128 1.87 8.04 7.64
CA MET A 128 0.59 8.17 8.33
C MET A 128 -0.05 6.80 8.64
N LEU A 129 0.03 5.86 7.69
CA LEU A 129 -0.46 4.50 7.91
C LEU A 129 0.29 3.82 9.07
N GLN A 130 1.63 3.92 9.08
CA GLN A 130 2.44 3.35 10.16
C GLN A 130 2.09 3.96 11.51
N GLN A 131 1.97 5.29 11.58
CA GLN A 131 1.57 6.00 12.80
C GLN A 131 0.22 5.52 13.32
N ASN A 132 -0.77 5.35 12.44
CA ASN A 132 -2.09 4.84 12.83
C ASN A 132 -2.03 3.39 13.34
N ILE A 133 -1.20 2.54 12.72
CA ILE A 133 -0.99 1.15 13.19
C ILE A 133 -0.31 1.14 14.57
N ASP A 134 0.68 1.99 14.78
CA ASP A 134 1.39 2.10 16.05
C ASP A 134 0.46 2.60 17.16
N GLU A 135 -0.38 3.60 16.87
CA GLU A 135 -1.40 4.11 17.79
C GLU A 135 -2.46 3.06 18.14
N LEU A 136 -2.96 2.32 17.15
CA LEU A 136 -3.91 1.22 17.38
C LEU A 136 -3.28 0.11 18.24
N SER A 137 -2.01 -0.21 17.98
CA SER A 137 -1.28 -1.22 18.74
C SER A 137 -1.09 -0.79 20.21
N LYS A 138 -0.75 0.48 20.44
CA LYS A 138 -0.64 1.05 21.79
C LYS A 138 -1.97 1.05 22.53
N LYS A 139 -3.05 1.48 21.89
CA LYS A 139 -4.40 1.43 22.49
C LYS A 139 -4.81 0.01 22.85
N SER A 140 -4.57 -0.96 21.96
CA SER A 140 -4.86 -2.37 22.24
C SER A 140 -4.03 -2.91 23.42
N GLN A 141 -2.78 -2.45 23.58
CA GLN A 141 -1.93 -2.84 24.70
C GLN A 141 -2.37 -2.17 26.02
N GLU A 142 -2.78 -0.91 25.99
CA GLU A 142 -3.35 -0.21 27.15
C GLU A 142 -4.68 -0.85 27.61
N GLU A 143 -5.55 -1.20 26.66
CA GLU A 143 -6.79 -1.94 26.95
C GLU A 143 -6.51 -3.33 27.55
N ALA A 144 -5.52 -4.06 27.02
CA ALA A 144 -5.10 -5.35 27.58
C ALA A 144 -4.51 -5.21 29.01
N ASN A 145 -3.71 -4.18 29.25
CA ASN A 145 -3.14 -3.89 30.57
C ASN A 145 -4.23 -3.51 31.58
N ASN A 146 -5.20 -2.69 31.19
CA ASN A 146 -6.34 -2.33 32.04
C ASN A 146 -7.18 -3.55 32.41
N LEU A 147 -7.39 -4.48 31.48
CA LEU A 147 -8.09 -5.74 31.76
C LEU A 147 -7.31 -6.64 32.74
N ILE A 148 -5.97 -6.65 32.67
CA ILE A 148 -5.13 -7.37 33.62
C ILE A 148 -5.23 -6.72 35.01
N LEU A 149 -5.15 -5.40 35.11
CA LEU A 149 -5.28 -4.67 36.37
C LEU A 149 -6.64 -4.91 37.03
N GLN A 150 -7.73 -4.82 36.25
CA GLN A 150 -9.08 -5.11 36.76
C GLN A 150 -9.19 -6.55 37.28
N LYS A 151 -8.62 -7.53 36.57
CA LYS A 151 -8.61 -8.93 37.04
C LYS A 151 -7.76 -9.14 38.28
N VAL A 152 -6.66 -8.40 38.44
CA VAL A 152 -5.83 -8.45 39.65
C VAL A 152 -6.58 -7.86 40.84
N GLU A 153 -7.25 -6.73 40.67
CA GLU A 153 -8.12 -6.11 41.69
C GLU A 153 -9.28 -7.05 42.10
N GLU A 154 -9.95 -7.68 41.12
CA GLU A 154 -11.03 -8.65 41.38
C GLU A 154 -10.54 -9.90 42.14
N ILE A 155 -9.28 -10.32 41.95
CA ILE A 155 -8.68 -11.45 42.68
C ILE A 155 -8.32 -11.05 44.11
N GLU A 156 -7.72 -9.87 44.30
CA GLU A 156 -7.36 -9.35 45.63
C GLU A 156 -8.61 -9.17 46.51
N ASP A 157 -9.67 -8.55 45.99
CA ASP A 157 -10.95 -8.39 46.70
C ASP A 157 -11.65 -9.72 47.03
N SER A 158 -11.44 -10.77 46.21
CA SER A 158 -12.01 -12.11 46.46
C SER A 158 -11.24 -12.93 47.50
N THR A 159 -9.99 -12.56 47.78
CA THR A 159 -9.10 -13.27 48.71
C THR A 159 -9.26 -12.75 50.15
N ASP A 160 -9.75 -11.50 50.32
CA ASP A 160 -10.05 -10.89 51.63
C ASP A 160 -11.42 -11.30 52.22
N LEU A 161 -12.15 -12.22 51.57
CA LEU A 161 -13.45 -12.77 52.02
C LEU A 161 -13.38 -14.23 52.54
N GLN A 162 -12.19 -14.77 52.83
CA GLN A 162 -12.00 -16.05 53.53
C GLN A 162 -11.36 -15.86 54.92
#